data_AF-L1LA34-F1
#
_entry.id   AF-L1LA34-F1
#
_cell.length_a   1.000
_cell.length_b   1.000
_cell.length_c   1.000
_cell.angle_alpha   90.00
_cell.angle_beta   90.00
_cell.angle_gamma   90.00
#
_symmetry.space_group_name_H-M   'P 1'
#
loop_
_entity.id
_entity.type
_entity.pdbx_description
1 polymer ?
#
loop_
_entity_poly.entity_id
_entity_poly.type
_entity_poly.pdbx_seq_one_letter_code
_entity_poly.pdbx_strand_id
1 'polypeptide(L)'
;MTEGVTIDLKEKPPDKDGREEKTYDGDPLTITGMTIIVTRSLYPPSPLQGSSQDFYKYEHKDSGEQQFTLKGIQDDTGVVINVKGLRSVPEFPKDNVLSVSAYYWKHENGGSRKPKNVLIVEVVKKGHPNNETKYYVRSSVTINLTKDAYVEGKRYCCYNHIGKGKVTVIPGLVSCSQQHNSTHITYFKHSINNGYSLAGIEYNDDGNRSQRKKIKIPDIVLPTRQSVKVYVLYCTGNNPKLIYVDCGVRHAATGWYKNDRWQKTLNSVPDPEKIANCSHNEFNTLVSELKRNGGCGKVGDHPGSPQPPAKPTIPVPPISIEALSLEVASKYWAILLASRVPGATPITILASHPSASTLIKAFSELSGLSTQAITGISIASVGGIGLGALTVWKGPALIARLIARL
;
A
#
# COMPACT_ATOMS: atom_id res chain seq x y z
N MET A 1 -28.43 15.97 -8.13
CA MET A 1 -26.95 16.07 -8.05
C MET A 1 -26.59 17.33 -8.79
N THR A 2 -25.81 18.25 -8.20
CA THR A 2 -25.34 19.42 -8.96
C THR A 2 -24.39 18.94 -10.03
N GLU A 3 -24.70 19.27 -11.27
CA GLU A 3 -23.80 19.07 -12.40
C GLU A 3 -22.57 19.96 -12.20
N GLY A 4 -21.38 19.40 -12.45
CA GLY A 4 -20.12 20.10 -12.20
C GLY A 4 -19.09 19.77 -13.27
N VAL A 5 -18.13 20.67 -13.43
CA VAL A 5 -17.09 20.65 -14.46
C VAL A 5 -15.93 19.77 -14.02
N THR A 6 -15.42 18.94 -14.94
CA THR A 6 -14.13 18.27 -14.77
C THR A 6 -13.08 19.04 -15.56
N ILE A 7 -12.10 19.61 -14.85
CA ILE A 7 -10.98 20.30 -15.50
C ILE A 7 -9.99 19.27 -16.01
N ASP A 8 -9.70 19.27 -17.31
CA ASP A 8 -8.76 18.35 -17.93
C ASP A 8 -7.45 19.07 -18.26
N LEU A 9 -6.41 18.79 -17.48
CA LEU A 9 -5.11 19.45 -17.61
C LEU A 9 -4.34 19.03 -18.87
N LYS A 10 -4.80 18.01 -19.62
CA LYS A 10 -4.22 17.68 -20.93
C LYS A 10 -4.60 18.74 -21.99
N GLU A 11 -5.68 19.48 -21.75
CA GLU A 11 -6.16 20.52 -22.64
C GLU A 11 -5.29 21.77 -22.52
N LYS A 12 -4.27 21.84 -23.37
CA LYS A 12 -3.29 22.95 -23.40
C LYS A 12 -3.29 23.65 -24.75
N PRO A 13 -3.24 24.99 -24.80
CA PRO A 13 -3.03 25.71 -26.04
C PRO A 13 -1.71 25.30 -26.71
N PRO A 14 -1.54 25.54 -28.02
CA PRO A 14 -0.31 25.23 -28.73
C PRO A 14 0.85 26.09 -28.24
N ASP A 15 2.08 25.69 -28.58
CA ASP A 15 3.29 26.22 -27.93
C ASP A 15 3.69 27.64 -28.36
N LYS A 16 2.89 28.36 -29.14
CA LYS A 16 3.25 29.69 -29.66
C LYS A 16 3.00 30.80 -28.63
N ASP A 17 4.04 31.58 -28.33
CA ASP A 17 4.14 32.91 -27.68
C ASP A 17 3.11 33.40 -26.63
N GLY A 18 2.38 32.50 -25.98
CA GLY A 18 1.47 32.80 -24.87
C GLY A 18 0.18 33.54 -25.25
N ARG A 19 -0.14 33.67 -26.54
CA ARG A 19 -1.36 34.37 -27.01
C ARG A 19 -2.47 33.44 -27.51
N GLU A 20 -2.18 32.16 -27.66
CA GLU A 20 -3.18 31.21 -28.14
C GLU A 20 -3.99 30.67 -26.97
N GLU A 21 -5.31 30.67 -27.15
CA GLU A 21 -6.27 30.08 -26.25
C GLU A 21 -6.71 28.71 -26.79
N LYS A 22 -7.15 27.83 -25.89
CA LYS A 22 -7.79 26.58 -26.26
C LYS A 22 -9.11 26.45 -25.53
N THR A 23 -10.16 26.08 -26.26
CA THR A 23 -11.47 25.76 -25.68
C THR A 23 -11.71 24.26 -25.61
N TYR A 24 -12.48 23.83 -24.62
CA TYR A 24 -13.02 22.47 -24.54
C TYR A 24 -14.29 22.45 -23.66
N ASP A 25 -15.10 21.41 -23.82
CA ASP A 25 -16.31 21.22 -23.01
C ASP A 25 -15.95 20.57 -21.67
N GLY A 26 -16.35 21.20 -20.56
CA GLY A 26 -15.95 20.80 -19.21
C GLY A 26 -16.51 19.46 -18.72
N ASP A 27 -17.64 19.03 -19.28
CA ASP A 27 -18.21 17.68 -19.16
C ASP A 27 -19.28 17.54 -20.26
N PRO A 28 -19.12 16.68 -21.28
CA PRO A 28 -20.08 16.58 -22.38
C PRO A 28 -21.47 16.08 -21.92
N LEU A 29 -21.57 15.56 -20.70
CA LEU A 29 -22.82 15.04 -20.15
C LEU A 29 -23.61 16.08 -19.33
N THR A 30 -23.07 17.28 -19.11
CA THR A 30 -23.83 18.32 -18.42
C THR A 30 -24.73 19.06 -19.39
N ILE A 31 -25.98 19.28 -18.96
CA ILE A 31 -27.07 19.85 -19.76
C ILE A 31 -26.77 21.31 -20.13
N THR A 32 -25.83 21.95 -19.42
CA THR A 32 -25.50 23.37 -19.54
C THR A 32 -24.34 23.72 -20.48
N GLY A 33 -23.71 22.74 -21.15
CA GLY A 33 -22.76 23.01 -22.24
C GLY A 33 -21.64 24.02 -21.89
N MET A 34 -21.07 23.90 -20.69
CA MET A 34 -20.07 24.86 -20.21
C MET A 34 -18.75 24.71 -20.97
N THR A 35 -18.39 25.75 -21.71
CA THR A 35 -17.12 25.84 -22.44
C THR A 35 -16.03 26.45 -21.55
N ILE A 36 -14.93 25.72 -21.40
CA ILE A 36 -13.75 26.15 -20.65
C ILE A 36 -12.70 26.69 -21.61
N ILE A 37 -12.17 27.88 -21.32
CA ILE A 37 -11.02 28.49 -21.98
C ILE A 37 -9.76 28.20 -21.18
N VAL A 38 -8.69 27.80 -21.86
CA VAL A 38 -7.36 27.60 -21.30
C VAL A 38 -6.39 28.62 -21.89
N THR A 39 -5.77 29.40 -21.02
CA THR A 39 -4.71 30.34 -21.38
C THR A 39 -3.37 29.86 -20.81
N ARG A 40 -2.27 30.14 -21.51
CA ARG A 40 -0.92 29.82 -21.05
C ARG A 40 -0.13 31.11 -20.82
N SER A 41 0.46 31.25 -19.64
CA SER A 41 1.35 32.36 -19.30
C SER A 41 2.66 31.86 -18.70
N LEU A 42 3.68 32.73 -18.72
CA LEU A 42 4.92 32.52 -17.99
C LEU A 42 4.74 32.93 -16.52
N TYR A 43 5.34 32.17 -15.61
CA TYR A 43 5.26 32.43 -14.17
C TYR A 43 6.65 32.47 -13.51
N PRO A 44 6.92 33.47 -12.65
CA PRO A 44 6.04 34.58 -12.29
C PRO A 44 5.79 35.59 -13.44
N PRO A 45 4.67 36.34 -13.43
CA PRO A 45 4.32 37.29 -14.48
C PRO A 45 5.28 38.48 -14.49
N SER A 46 6.00 38.66 -15.60
CA SER A 46 7.14 39.59 -15.78
C SER A 46 8.26 39.46 -14.73
N PRO A 47 9.52 39.77 -15.09
CA PRO A 47 10.60 39.64 -14.14
C PRO A 47 10.45 40.69 -13.04
N LEU A 48 9.93 40.26 -11.89
CA LEU A 48 10.45 40.78 -10.63
C LEU A 48 11.97 40.67 -10.73
N GLN A 49 12.68 41.78 -10.56
CA GLN A 49 14.11 41.90 -10.82
C GLN A 49 14.88 40.68 -10.27
N GLY A 50 15.41 39.83 -11.16
CA GLY A 50 16.14 38.60 -10.80
C GLY A 50 15.34 37.28 -10.78
N SER A 51 14.05 37.25 -11.13
CA SER A 51 13.27 36.00 -11.22
C SER A 51 13.27 35.42 -12.64
N SER A 52 13.70 34.17 -12.77
CA SER A 52 13.60 33.42 -14.01
C SER A 52 12.17 32.90 -14.22
N GLN A 53 11.60 33.16 -15.41
CA GLN A 53 10.25 32.75 -15.79
C GLN A 53 10.22 31.29 -16.25
N ASP A 54 10.64 30.39 -15.37
CA ASP A 54 10.90 28.99 -15.72
C ASP A 54 9.66 28.09 -15.58
N PHE A 55 8.50 28.67 -15.25
CA PHE A 55 7.25 27.94 -15.11
C PHE A 55 6.23 28.39 -16.15
N TYR A 56 5.45 27.44 -16.64
CA TYR A 56 4.21 27.72 -17.34
C TYR A 56 3.04 27.64 -16.36
N LYS A 57 2.15 28.63 -16.42
CA LYS A 57 0.81 28.60 -15.79
C LYS A 57 -0.22 28.38 -16.88
N TYR A 58 -0.98 27.29 -16.79
CA TYR A 58 -2.16 27.03 -17.62
C TYR A 58 -3.40 27.32 -16.79
N GLU A 59 -4.12 28.37 -17.12
CA GLU A 59 -5.32 28.78 -16.39
C GLU A 59 -6.58 28.38 -17.17
N HIS A 60 -7.42 27.59 -16.53
CA HIS A 60 -8.71 27.12 -17.00
C HIS A 60 -9.83 27.96 -16.38
N LYS A 61 -10.66 28.58 -17.21
CA LYS A 61 -11.77 29.48 -16.82
C LYS A 61 -13.01 29.19 -17.64
N ASP A 62 -14.18 29.49 -17.09
CA ASP A 62 -15.41 29.55 -17.90
C ASP A 62 -15.29 30.63 -18.97
N SER A 63 -15.76 30.34 -20.18
CA SER A 63 -15.70 31.27 -21.32
C SER A 63 -16.54 32.54 -21.14
N GLY A 64 -17.60 32.48 -20.33
CA GLY A 64 -18.42 33.61 -19.95
C GLY A 64 -17.95 34.31 -18.67
N GLU A 65 -16.74 33.96 -18.18
CA GLU A 65 -16.19 34.40 -16.89
C GLU A 65 -17.10 34.12 -15.69
N GLN A 66 -17.99 33.12 -15.82
CA GLN A 66 -18.90 32.74 -14.77
C GLN A 66 -18.21 31.82 -13.76
N GLN A 67 -18.80 31.76 -12.56
CA GLN A 67 -18.42 30.77 -11.58
C GLN A 67 -18.97 29.40 -11.96
N PHE A 68 -18.24 28.35 -11.61
CA PHE A 68 -18.68 26.98 -11.86
C PHE A 68 -18.50 26.07 -10.64
N THR A 69 -19.23 24.94 -10.66
CA THR A 69 -19.04 23.88 -9.68
C THR A 69 -17.94 22.93 -10.17
N LEU A 70 -16.83 22.81 -9.45
CA LEU A 70 -15.72 21.91 -9.77
C LEU A 70 -16.01 20.48 -9.26
N LYS A 71 -16.21 19.56 -10.21
CA LYS A 71 -16.43 18.13 -9.96
C LYS A 71 -15.12 17.38 -9.75
N GLY A 72 -14.08 17.73 -10.48
CA GLY A 72 -12.77 17.10 -10.38
C GLY A 72 -11.73 17.73 -11.30
N ILE A 73 -10.48 17.31 -11.14
CA ILE A 73 -9.36 17.72 -12.00
C ILE A 73 -8.69 16.45 -12.49
N GLN A 74 -8.57 16.26 -13.79
CA GLN A 74 -7.83 15.17 -14.42
C GLN A 74 -6.46 15.68 -14.85
N ASP A 75 -5.42 14.89 -14.61
CA ASP A 75 -4.10 15.25 -15.10
C ASP A 75 -3.91 14.94 -16.59
N ASP A 76 -2.72 15.20 -17.11
CA ASP A 76 -2.29 14.89 -18.48
C ASP A 76 -2.49 13.43 -18.94
N THR A 77 -2.73 12.50 -18.01
CA THR A 77 -2.99 11.07 -18.30
C THR A 77 -4.48 10.72 -18.27
N GLY A 78 -5.36 11.70 -18.04
CA GLY A 78 -6.80 11.52 -17.83
C GLY A 78 -7.16 10.96 -16.46
N VAL A 79 -6.19 10.84 -15.55
CA VAL A 79 -6.42 10.30 -14.20
C VAL A 79 -6.82 11.44 -13.27
N VAL A 80 -7.94 11.27 -12.59
CA VAL A 80 -8.42 12.23 -11.59
C VAL A 80 -7.38 12.42 -10.48
N ILE A 81 -6.97 13.67 -10.27
CA ILE A 81 -6.10 14.09 -9.19
C ILE A 81 -6.88 13.96 -7.87
N ASN A 82 -6.57 12.89 -7.13
CA ASN A 82 -7.19 12.66 -5.84
C ASN A 82 -6.59 13.59 -4.78
N VAL A 83 -7.29 14.70 -4.50
CA VAL A 83 -6.90 15.62 -3.42
C VAL A 83 -7.41 15.20 -2.04
N LYS A 84 -8.28 14.18 -1.95
CA LYS A 84 -8.82 13.69 -0.66
C LYS A 84 -7.71 13.13 0.26
N GLY A 85 -6.53 12.84 -0.29
CA GLY A 85 -5.35 12.39 0.46
C GLY A 85 -4.54 13.49 1.14
N LEU A 86 -4.84 14.77 0.90
CA LEU A 86 -4.21 15.92 1.57
C LEU A 86 -5.02 16.27 2.82
N ARG A 87 -4.78 15.59 3.95
CA ARG A 87 -5.31 16.09 5.24
C ARG A 87 -4.76 17.51 5.45
N SER A 88 -5.67 18.45 5.66
CA SER A 88 -5.52 19.93 5.69
C SER A 88 -5.99 20.66 4.44
N VAL A 89 -6.34 19.97 3.36
CA VAL A 89 -7.11 20.61 2.29
C VAL A 89 -8.50 19.97 2.30
N PRO A 90 -9.58 20.76 2.46
CA PRO A 90 -10.93 20.26 2.21
C PRO A 90 -10.97 19.59 0.84
N GLU A 91 -11.98 18.74 0.58
CA GLU A 91 -12.34 18.43 -0.81
C GLU A 91 -12.28 19.71 -1.64
N PHE A 92 -11.91 19.61 -2.93
CA PHE A 92 -11.87 20.78 -3.81
C PHE A 92 -13.06 21.69 -3.53
N PRO A 93 -12.86 23.03 -3.44
CA PRO A 93 -14.00 23.92 -3.34
C PRO A 93 -14.95 23.56 -4.48
N LYS A 94 -16.11 23.00 -4.12
CA LYS A 94 -17.03 22.47 -5.11
C LYS A 94 -17.67 23.64 -5.82
N ASP A 95 -18.21 24.60 -5.08
CA ASP A 95 -18.97 25.69 -5.65
C ASP A 95 -18.18 26.99 -5.75
N ASN A 96 -18.62 27.88 -6.63
CA ASN A 96 -18.11 29.23 -6.82
C ASN A 96 -16.65 29.29 -7.29
N VAL A 97 -16.18 28.29 -8.03
CA VAL A 97 -14.83 28.29 -8.61
C VAL A 97 -14.79 29.29 -9.76
N LEU A 98 -13.79 30.16 -9.74
CA LEU A 98 -13.53 31.17 -10.77
C LEU A 98 -12.52 30.65 -11.80
N SER A 99 -11.45 30.03 -11.33
CA SER A 99 -10.45 29.43 -12.19
C SER A 99 -9.72 28.28 -11.53
N VAL A 100 -9.17 27.40 -12.37
CA VAL A 100 -8.23 26.36 -11.99
C VAL A 100 -6.96 26.56 -12.79
N SER A 101 -5.84 26.74 -12.12
CA SER A 101 -4.54 26.89 -12.76
C SER A 101 -3.63 25.72 -12.46
N ALA A 102 -2.86 25.28 -13.45
CA ALA A 102 -1.85 24.25 -13.30
C ALA A 102 -0.46 24.80 -13.66
N TYR A 103 0.50 24.55 -12.78
CA TYR A 103 1.87 25.02 -12.90
C TYR A 103 2.80 23.89 -13.33
N TYR A 104 3.62 24.15 -14.34
CA TYR A 104 4.52 23.18 -14.95
C TYR A 104 5.93 23.75 -15.10
N TRP A 105 6.93 22.88 -15.03
CA TRP A 105 8.31 23.25 -15.34
C TRP A 105 8.50 23.40 -16.86
N LYS A 106 8.91 24.57 -17.33
CA LYS A 106 9.09 24.85 -18.77
C LYS A 106 10.13 23.95 -19.43
N HIS A 107 11.16 23.57 -18.69
CA HIS A 107 12.28 22.77 -19.22
C HIS A 107 12.10 21.26 -19.03
N GLU A 108 10.92 20.78 -18.66
CA GLU A 108 10.66 19.36 -18.41
C GLU A 108 11.04 18.48 -19.62
N ASN A 109 10.72 18.94 -20.83
CA ASN A 109 10.90 18.17 -22.06
C ASN A 109 11.83 18.86 -23.08
N GLY A 110 12.81 19.64 -22.62
CA GLY A 110 13.78 20.31 -23.51
C GLY A 110 13.20 21.50 -24.29
N GLY A 111 12.22 22.22 -23.72
CA GLY A 111 11.73 23.51 -24.21
C GLY A 111 10.80 23.50 -25.43
N SER A 112 10.80 22.43 -26.24
CA SER A 112 10.01 22.33 -27.48
C SER A 112 8.73 21.48 -27.36
N ARG A 113 8.53 20.80 -26.23
CA ARG A 113 7.39 19.91 -25.99
C ARG A 113 6.63 20.38 -24.77
N LYS A 114 5.30 20.29 -24.85
CA LYS A 114 4.40 20.56 -23.72
C LYS A 114 4.83 19.77 -22.48
N PRO A 115 5.00 20.43 -21.32
CA PRO A 115 5.25 19.73 -20.06
C PRO A 115 4.04 18.87 -19.69
N LYS A 116 4.28 17.74 -19.04
CA LYS A 116 3.26 16.76 -18.65
C LYS A 116 3.17 16.57 -17.14
N ASN A 117 4.20 16.98 -16.41
CA ASN A 117 4.25 16.84 -14.97
C ASN A 117 3.73 18.11 -14.29
N VAL A 118 2.44 18.12 -13.98
CA VAL A 118 1.84 19.16 -13.13
C VAL A 118 2.52 19.15 -11.76
N LEU A 119 3.00 20.31 -11.34
CA LEU A 119 3.69 20.50 -10.07
C LEU A 119 2.70 20.94 -8.98
N ILE A 120 1.92 21.97 -9.32
CA ILE A 120 0.98 22.64 -8.42
C ILE A 120 -0.30 22.88 -9.19
N VAL A 121 -1.43 22.69 -8.53
CA VAL A 121 -2.75 23.12 -8.99
C VAL A 121 -3.24 24.20 -8.03
N GLU A 122 -3.62 25.34 -8.57
CA GLU A 122 -4.25 26.45 -7.86
C GLU A 122 -5.73 26.46 -8.21
N VAL A 123 -6.59 26.58 -7.21
CA VAL A 123 -8.02 26.74 -7.39
C VAL A 123 -8.42 28.06 -6.75
N VAL A 124 -8.91 28.99 -7.57
CA VAL A 124 -9.40 30.29 -7.14
C VAL A 124 -10.92 30.22 -7.05
N LYS A 125 -11.45 30.53 -5.87
CA LYS A 125 -12.87 30.55 -5.57
C LYS A 125 -13.30 31.97 -5.24
N LYS A 126 -14.51 32.35 -5.64
CA LYS A 126 -15.14 33.57 -5.15
C LYS A 126 -15.43 33.44 -3.65
N GLY A 127 -14.82 34.31 -2.87
CA GLY A 127 -15.03 34.43 -1.42
C GLY A 127 -15.49 35.83 -1.06
N HIS A 128 -15.99 35.99 0.16
CA HIS A 128 -16.36 37.29 0.72
C HIS A 128 -15.47 37.57 1.95
N PRO A 129 -14.81 38.74 2.06
CA PRO A 129 -14.80 39.86 1.11
C PRO A 129 -13.87 39.65 -0.10
N ASN A 130 -12.96 38.67 -0.02
CA ASN A 130 -11.92 38.43 -1.02
C ASN A 130 -12.00 37.01 -1.58
N ASN A 131 -11.46 36.82 -2.79
CA ASN A 131 -11.30 35.49 -3.38
C ASN A 131 -10.44 34.59 -2.48
N GLU A 132 -10.85 33.33 -2.37
CA GLU A 132 -10.10 32.30 -1.66
C GLU A 132 -9.24 31.54 -2.67
N THR A 133 -7.93 31.44 -2.44
CA THR A 133 -7.03 30.66 -3.29
C THR A 133 -6.51 29.45 -2.52
N LYS A 134 -6.65 28.27 -3.11
CA LYS A 134 -6.12 27.01 -2.56
C LYS A 134 -5.11 26.40 -3.50
N TYR A 135 -4.00 25.94 -2.94
CA TYR A 135 -2.95 25.26 -3.67
C TYR A 135 -2.94 23.77 -3.33
N TYR A 136 -2.82 22.95 -4.35
CA TYR A 136 -2.80 21.51 -4.30
C TYR A 136 -1.53 21.03 -4.96
N VAL A 137 -0.67 20.38 -4.20
CA VAL A 137 0.56 19.77 -4.71
C VAL A 137 0.30 18.30 -4.91
N ARG A 138 0.82 17.74 -6.00
CA ARG A 138 0.77 16.28 -6.21
C ARG A 138 1.47 15.60 -5.03
N SER A 139 0.70 14.82 -4.28
CA SER A 139 1.22 14.12 -3.12
C SER A 139 2.17 13.00 -3.55
N SER A 140 3.45 13.30 -3.57
CA SER A 140 4.50 12.30 -3.69
C SER A 140 4.94 11.78 -2.32
N VAL A 141 5.41 10.55 -2.28
CA VAL A 141 5.87 9.87 -1.09
C VAL A 141 7.28 9.36 -1.34
N THR A 142 8.18 9.59 -0.40
CA THR A 142 9.50 8.95 -0.40
C THR A 142 9.48 7.85 0.65
N ILE A 143 9.76 6.61 0.22
CA ILE A 143 9.94 5.49 1.15
C ILE A 143 11.36 5.61 1.71
N ASN A 144 11.48 5.77 3.02
CA ASN A 144 12.77 5.70 3.68
C ASN A 144 12.88 4.32 4.38
N LEU A 145 14.00 3.64 4.17
CA LEU A 145 14.28 2.26 4.61
C LEU A 145 15.32 2.23 5.73
N THR A 146 15.43 3.31 6.52
CA THR A 146 16.26 3.28 7.73
C THR A 146 15.50 2.51 8.81
N LYS A 147 16.11 1.46 9.38
CA LYS A 147 15.43 0.54 10.31
C LYS A 147 14.77 1.29 11.49
N ASP A 148 15.51 2.15 12.17
CA ASP A 148 15.03 2.89 13.35
C ASP A 148 14.12 4.10 13.02
N ALA A 149 13.96 4.45 11.74
CA ALA A 149 13.07 5.56 11.39
C ALA A 149 11.59 5.21 11.58
N TYR A 150 11.26 3.91 11.78
CA TYR A 150 9.87 3.44 11.86
C TYR A 150 9.71 2.41 12.97
N VAL A 151 8.66 2.57 13.76
CA VAL A 151 8.21 1.55 14.71
C VAL A 151 7.14 0.71 14.00
N GLU A 152 7.13 -0.60 14.27
CA GLU A 152 6.11 -1.53 13.80
C GLU A 152 4.69 -0.96 13.93
N GLY A 153 3.86 -1.18 12.91
CA GLY A 153 2.47 -0.71 12.88
C GLY A 153 2.29 0.80 12.67
N LYS A 154 3.38 1.60 12.64
CA LYS A 154 3.28 3.04 12.38
C LYS A 154 3.31 3.33 10.89
N ARG A 155 2.50 4.33 10.50
CA ARG A 155 2.55 4.92 9.17
C ARG A 155 3.46 6.13 9.16
N TYR A 156 4.23 6.34 8.09
CA TYR A 156 4.97 7.61 7.88
C TYR A 156 4.74 8.24 6.49
N CYS A 157 4.87 9.56 6.39
CA CYS A 157 4.85 10.31 5.12
C CYS A 157 6.18 11.05 4.90
N CYS A 158 6.75 11.52 6.01
CA CYS A 158 8.06 12.12 6.21
C CYS A 158 8.40 11.93 7.70
N TYR A 159 9.64 12.18 8.12
CA TYR A 159 10.07 11.95 9.52
C TYR A 159 9.24 12.75 10.55
N ASN A 160 8.67 13.89 10.16
CA ASN A 160 7.83 14.71 11.02
C ASN A 160 6.39 14.18 11.19
N HIS A 161 5.96 13.20 10.38
CA HIS A 161 4.54 12.80 10.29
C HIS A 161 4.33 11.34 10.73
N ILE A 162 4.88 10.98 11.89
CA ILE A 162 4.69 9.64 12.50
C ILE A 162 3.20 9.47 12.89
N GLY A 163 2.58 8.35 12.50
CA GLY A 163 1.20 7.99 12.85
C GLY A 163 0.12 8.52 11.89
N LYS A 164 0.46 9.45 11.00
CA LYS A 164 -0.44 9.99 9.95
C LYS A 164 0.07 9.69 8.54
N GLY A 165 0.93 8.70 8.43
CA GLY A 165 1.70 8.46 7.22
C GLY A 165 0.96 7.85 6.04
N LYS A 166 1.61 7.96 4.89
CA LYS A 166 1.16 7.44 3.59
C LYS A 166 1.82 6.10 3.23
N VAL A 167 2.94 5.79 3.88
CA VAL A 167 3.61 4.50 3.86
C VAL A 167 3.15 3.70 5.07
N THR A 168 2.71 2.48 4.84
CA THR A 168 2.44 1.49 5.89
C THR A 168 3.62 0.54 6.00
N VAL A 169 4.05 0.23 7.22
CA VAL A 169 5.13 -0.75 7.49
C VAL A 169 4.54 -1.94 8.23
N ILE A 170 4.70 -3.13 7.66
CA ILE A 170 4.25 -4.39 8.23
C ILE A 170 5.45 -5.34 8.31
N PRO A 171 5.88 -5.80 9.49
CA PRO A 171 6.90 -6.82 9.57
C PRO A 171 6.33 -8.17 9.14
N GLY A 172 7.21 -9.03 8.63
CA GLY A 172 6.89 -10.42 8.37
C GLY A 172 8.12 -11.30 8.53
N LEU A 173 7.90 -12.61 8.49
CA LEU A 173 8.93 -13.61 8.68
C LEU A 173 9.06 -14.46 7.43
N VAL A 174 10.29 -14.65 6.97
CA VAL A 174 10.65 -15.75 6.09
C VAL A 174 11.16 -16.87 6.97
N SER A 175 10.48 -18.03 6.97
CA SER A 175 10.85 -19.17 7.80
C SER A 175 10.68 -20.51 7.09
N CYS A 176 11.41 -21.49 7.59
CA CYS A 176 11.35 -22.86 7.15
C CYS A 176 10.50 -23.69 8.12
N SER A 177 9.28 -24.08 7.71
CA SER A 177 8.40 -24.89 8.55
C SER A 177 8.92 -26.32 8.77
N GLN A 178 9.72 -26.85 7.85
CA GLN A 178 10.27 -28.21 7.92
C GLN A 178 11.45 -28.37 8.89
N GLN A 179 12.01 -27.26 9.39
CA GLN A 179 13.15 -27.28 10.29
C GLN A 179 12.80 -26.61 11.61
N HIS A 180 12.59 -27.42 12.65
CA HIS A 180 12.26 -26.96 14.00
C HIS A 180 13.28 -25.99 14.60
N ASN A 181 14.51 -25.92 14.05
CA ASN A 181 15.60 -25.06 14.52
C ASN A 181 16.04 -23.97 13.51
N SER A 182 15.30 -23.76 12.41
CA SER A 182 15.70 -22.73 11.43
C SER A 182 15.53 -21.34 12.04
N THR A 183 16.59 -20.54 12.00
CA THR A 183 16.50 -19.11 12.28
C THR A 183 15.56 -18.48 11.24
N HIS A 184 14.54 -17.75 11.69
CA HIS A 184 13.69 -16.97 10.80
C HIS A 184 14.39 -15.66 10.41
N ILE A 185 14.05 -15.15 9.23
CA ILE A 185 14.54 -13.85 8.75
C ILE A 185 13.39 -12.87 8.76
N THR A 186 13.51 -11.80 9.55
CA THR A 186 12.52 -10.73 9.59
C THR A 186 12.70 -9.79 8.40
N TYR A 187 11.63 -9.54 7.67
CA TYR A 187 11.56 -8.47 6.68
C TYR A 187 10.56 -7.40 7.14
N PHE A 188 10.71 -6.19 6.60
CA PHE A 188 9.75 -5.10 6.79
C PHE A 188 9.17 -4.71 5.43
N LYS A 189 7.85 -4.83 5.29
CA LYS A 189 7.13 -4.47 4.07
C LYS A 189 6.65 -3.03 4.16
N HIS A 190 7.26 -2.17 3.37
CA HIS A 190 6.86 -0.78 3.15
C HIS A 190 5.93 -0.73 1.95
N SER A 191 4.68 -0.28 2.13
CA SER A 191 3.72 -0.16 1.03
C SER A 191 3.09 1.22 1.00
N ILE A 192 2.96 1.79 -0.20
CA ILE A 192 2.13 2.97 -0.45
C ILE A 192 0.73 2.55 -0.90
N ASN A 193 -0.29 3.21 -0.35
CA ASN A 193 -1.68 2.96 -0.77
C ASN A 193 -1.95 3.57 -2.15
N ASN A 194 -2.97 3.04 -2.83
CA ASN A 194 -3.44 3.56 -4.11
C ASN A 194 -3.79 5.05 -4.01
N GLY A 195 -3.32 5.86 -4.96
CA GLY A 195 -3.54 7.30 -5.01
C GLY A 195 -2.32 8.16 -4.66
N TYR A 196 -1.24 7.56 -4.18
CA TYR A 196 0.04 8.25 -3.96
C TYR A 196 1.05 7.92 -5.05
N SER A 197 1.90 8.89 -5.41
CA SER A 197 3.03 8.64 -6.30
C SER A 197 4.30 8.38 -5.48
N LEU A 198 5.05 7.33 -5.78
CA LEU A 198 6.40 7.14 -5.21
C LEU A 198 7.36 8.11 -5.90
N ALA A 199 7.94 9.05 -5.15
CA ALA A 199 8.98 9.96 -5.65
C ALA A 199 10.39 9.41 -5.52
N GLY A 200 10.60 8.50 -4.57
CA GLY A 200 11.93 7.96 -4.30
C GLY A 200 11.94 6.90 -3.22
N ILE A 201 13.05 6.17 -3.19
CA ILE A 201 13.40 5.26 -2.11
C ILE A 201 14.76 5.74 -1.57
N GLU A 202 14.90 5.85 -0.25
CA GLU A 202 16.11 6.35 0.40
C GLU A 202 16.39 5.60 1.70
N TYR A 203 17.58 5.79 2.26
CA TYR A 203 17.90 5.42 3.64
C TYR A 203 18.97 6.36 4.20
N ASN A 204 19.09 6.43 5.52
CA ASN A 204 20.12 7.19 6.21
C ASN A 204 21.24 6.22 6.60
N ASP A 205 22.45 6.48 6.10
CA ASP A 205 23.60 5.62 6.39
C ASP A 205 23.87 5.58 7.89
N ASP A 206 23.84 4.39 8.47
CA ASP A 206 23.97 4.13 9.92
C ASP A 206 23.00 4.96 10.78
N GLY A 207 21.86 5.34 10.22
CA GLY A 207 20.85 6.17 10.88
C GLY A 207 21.15 7.68 10.86
N ASN A 208 22.29 8.11 10.30
CA ASN A 208 22.67 9.52 10.22
C ASN A 208 21.90 10.25 9.12
N ARG A 209 21.03 11.20 9.51
CA ARG A 209 20.17 11.96 8.59
C ARG A 209 20.93 12.83 7.58
N SER A 210 22.15 13.23 7.92
CA SER A 210 23.02 14.00 7.02
C SER A 210 23.65 13.13 5.92
N GLN A 211 23.63 11.81 6.10
CA GLN A 211 24.19 10.83 5.16
C GLN A 211 23.06 10.07 4.44
N ARG A 212 22.10 10.82 3.93
CA ARG A 212 20.97 10.26 3.18
C ARG A 212 21.44 9.74 1.83
N LYS A 213 21.18 8.45 1.57
CA LYS A 213 21.47 7.77 0.31
C LYS A 213 20.19 7.47 -0.45
N LYS A 214 20.14 7.87 -1.72
CA LYS A 214 19.05 7.54 -2.65
C LYS A 214 19.28 6.15 -3.24
N ILE A 215 18.25 5.31 -3.20
CA ILE A 215 18.23 3.99 -3.82
C ILE A 215 17.75 4.17 -5.26
N LYS A 216 18.61 3.83 -6.22
CA LYS A 216 18.29 3.87 -7.66
C LYS A 216 18.04 2.45 -8.14
N ILE A 217 16.78 2.11 -8.38
CA ILE A 217 16.40 0.82 -8.97
C ILE A 217 16.39 0.98 -10.49
N PRO A 218 17.10 0.13 -11.25
CA PRO A 218 16.96 0.12 -12.70
C PRO A 218 15.49 -0.05 -13.11
N ASP A 219 15.10 0.56 -14.23
CA ASP A 219 13.77 0.42 -14.82
C ASP A 219 12.58 0.96 -14.01
N ILE A 220 12.80 1.56 -12.82
CA ILE A 220 11.76 2.35 -12.14
C ILE A 220 11.84 3.80 -12.61
N VAL A 221 10.81 4.25 -13.32
CA VAL A 221 10.67 5.66 -13.69
C VAL A 221 9.99 6.39 -12.54
N LEU A 222 10.72 7.26 -11.86
CA LEU A 222 10.20 8.08 -10.77
C LEU A 222 9.88 9.50 -11.26
N PRO A 223 8.80 10.13 -10.78
CA PRO A 223 7.81 9.58 -9.85
C PRO A 223 6.86 8.57 -10.52
N THR A 224 6.53 7.46 -9.85
CA THR A 224 5.56 6.45 -10.36
C THR A 224 4.25 6.45 -9.58
N ARG A 225 3.13 6.18 -10.27
CA ARG A 225 1.80 5.98 -9.67
C ARG A 225 1.47 4.53 -9.38
N GLN A 226 2.32 3.61 -9.83
CA GLN A 226 2.11 2.20 -9.57
C GLN A 226 2.15 1.94 -8.06
N SER A 227 1.36 0.97 -7.63
CA SER A 227 1.48 0.47 -6.28
C SER A 227 2.88 -0.14 -6.15
N VAL A 228 3.69 0.43 -5.26
CA VAL A 228 5.02 -0.09 -4.96
C VAL A 228 5.03 -0.62 -3.54
N LYS A 229 5.48 -1.87 -3.40
CA LYS A 229 5.82 -2.46 -2.10
C LYS A 229 7.32 -2.74 -2.09
N VAL A 230 7.97 -2.37 -1.00
CA VAL A 230 9.40 -2.60 -0.78
C VAL A 230 9.54 -3.44 0.46
N TYR A 231 10.07 -4.65 0.31
CA TYR A 231 10.38 -5.54 1.41
C TYR A 231 11.85 -5.36 1.71
N VAL A 232 12.20 -4.97 2.93
CA VAL A 232 13.59 -4.71 3.32
C VAL A 232 14.03 -5.72 4.36
N LEU A 233 15.22 -6.28 4.14
CA LEU A 233 15.90 -7.16 5.07
C LEU A 233 17.14 -6.45 5.60
N TYR A 234 17.30 -6.54 6.92
CA TYR A 234 18.42 -5.97 7.66
C TYR A 234 19.25 -7.11 8.27
N CYS A 235 20.55 -6.89 8.40
CA CYS A 235 21.44 -7.74 9.19
C CYS A 235 21.65 -7.08 10.56
N THR A 236 22.82 -6.46 10.74
CA THR A 236 23.17 -5.61 11.87
C THR A 236 23.01 -4.13 11.51
N GLY A 237 22.65 -3.31 12.49
CA GLY A 237 22.53 -1.86 12.33
C GLY A 237 21.27 -1.40 11.57
N ASN A 238 21.38 -0.20 11.00
CA ASN A 238 20.27 0.57 10.42
C ASN A 238 20.16 0.49 8.89
N ASN A 239 21.18 -0.06 8.23
CA ASN A 239 21.32 -0.03 6.79
C ASN A 239 20.61 -1.22 6.12
N PRO A 240 19.76 -0.98 5.10
CA PRO A 240 19.16 -2.05 4.32
C PRO A 240 20.25 -2.86 3.62
N LYS A 241 20.16 -4.19 3.66
CA LYS A 241 21.17 -5.07 3.04
C LYS A 241 20.66 -5.67 1.74
N LEU A 242 19.39 -6.06 1.75
CA LEU A 242 18.71 -6.63 0.60
C LEU A 242 17.28 -6.11 0.59
N ILE A 243 16.77 -5.79 -0.59
CA ILE A 243 15.38 -5.38 -0.76
C ILE A 243 14.73 -6.18 -1.87
N TYR A 244 13.43 -6.45 -1.75
CA TYR A 244 12.58 -6.88 -2.84
C TYR A 244 11.63 -5.74 -3.20
N VAL A 245 11.58 -5.35 -4.47
CA VAL A 245 10.68 -4.31 -4.97
C VAL A 245 9.58 -5.00 -5.78
N ASP A 246 8.33 -4.79 -5.39
CA ASP A 246 7.12 -5.21 -6.12
C ASP A 246 6.47 -3.95 -6.72
N CYS A 247 6.59 -3.77 -8.03
CA CYS A 247 5.94 -2.68 -8.77
C CYS A 247 4.60 -3.11 -9.40
N GLY A 248 4.06 -4.28 -9.03
CA GLY A 248 2.84 -4.84 -9.63
C GLY A 248 3.10 -5.65 -10.90
N VAL A 249 2.04 -5.92 -11.65
CA VAL A 249 2.05 -6.88 -12.77
C VAL A 249 2.90 -6.37 -13.94
N ARG A 250 3.90 -7.17 -14.34
CA ARG A 250 4.74 -7.01 -15.55
C ARG A 250 5.71 -5.82 -15.57
N HIS A 251 6.17 -5.35 -14.42
CA HIS A 251 7.24 -4.36 -14.36
C HIS A 251 8.64 -4.99 -14.35
N ALA A 252 9.51 -4.52 -15.24
CA ALA A 252 10.92 -4.93 -15.31
C ALA A 252 11.66 -4.68 -13.98
N ALA A 253 11.26 -3.64 -13.25
CA ALA A 253 11.79 -3.28 -11.95
C ALA A 253 11.40 -4.25 -10.81
N THR A 254 10.47 -5.19 -11.00
CA THR A 254 10.10 -6.15 -9.95
C THR A 254 11.23 -7.17 -9.73
N GLY A 255 11.67 -7.34 -8.47
CA GLY A 255 12.69 -8.31 -8.09
C GLY A 255 13.53 -7.91 -6.87
N TRP A 256 14.57 -8.70 -6.60
CA TRP A 256 15.52 -8.49 -5.52
C TRP A 256 16.67 -7.56 -5.91
N TYR A 257 17.12 -6.68 -5.01
CA TYR A 257 18.21 -5.73 -5.21
C TYR A 257 19.13 -5.65 -4.00
N LYS A 258 20.44 -5.54 -4.24
CA LYS A 258 21.48 -5.52 -3.19
C LYS A 258 22.26 -4.21 -3.08
N ASN A 259 22.72 -3.87 -1.87
CA ASN A 259 23.29 -2.56 -1.50
C ASN A 259 24.73 -2.26 -1.99
N ASP A 260 25.21 -2.88 -3.06
CA ASP A 260 26.50 -2.49 -3.68
C ASP A 260 26.28 -1.34 -4.69
N ARG A 261 25.19 -1.43 -5.46
CA ARG A 261 24.72 -0.44 -6.44
C ARG A 261 23.21 -0.54 -6.70
N TRP A 262 22.48 -1.21 -5.80
CA TRP A 262 21.09 -1.62 -6.00
C TRP A 262 20.89 -2.35 -7.33
N GLN A 263 21.79 -3.30 -7.59
CA GLN A 263 21.74 -4.18 -8.76
C GLN A 263 20.79 -5.34 -8.51
N LYS A 264 20.07 -5.74 -9.56
CA LYS A 264 19.14 -6.87 -9.52
C LYS A 264 19.89 -8.16 -9.19
N THR A 265 19.31 -8.99 -8.33
CA THR A 265 19.85 -10.29 -7.88
C THR A 265 18.72 -11.29 -7.71
N LEU A 266 19.02 -12.53 -7.31
CA LEU A 266 18.07 -13.57 -6.90
C LEU A 266 16.88 -13.76 -7.87
N ASN A 267 17.14 -13.87 -9.17
CA ASN A 267 16.08 -13.94 -10.20
C ASN A 267 15.09 -15.11 -10.04
N SER A 268 15.51 -16.18 -9.36
CA SER A 268 14.69 -17.38 -9.13
C SER A 268 14.05 -17.42 -7.74
N VAL A 269 14.32 -16.45 -6.87
CA VAL A 269 13.73 -16.41 -5.52
C VAL A 269 12.46 -15.56 -5.59
N PRO A 270 11.30 -16.10 -5.17
CA PRO A 270 10.05 -15.35 -5.19
C PRO A 270 10.07 -14.19 -4.18
N ASP A 271 8.98 -13.42 -4.15
CA ASP A 271 8.81 -12.38 -3.11
C ASP A 271 8.82 -12.99 -1.70
N PRO A 272 9.21 -12.23 -0.66
CA PRO A 272 9.34 -12.75 0.70
C PRO A 272 8.10 -13.44 1.27
N GLU A 273 6.90 -13.04 0.83
CA GLU A 273 5.63 -13.61 1.32
C GLU A 273 5.34 -15.00 0.73
N LYS A 274 5.96 -15.32 -0.41
CA LYS A 274 5.83 -16.60 -1.10
C LYS A 274 6.94 -17.59 -0.79
N ILE A 275 7.99 -17.18 -0.08
CA ILE A 275 9.01 -18.09 0.44
C ILE A 275 8.41 -18.83 1.64
N ALA A 276 7.44 -19.70 1.35
CA ALA A 276 6.78 -20.58 2.30
C ALA A 276 7.17 -22.02 1.97
N ASN A 277 7.38 -22.83 2.99
CA ASN A 277 7.59 -24.29 2.91
C ASN A 277 8.93 -24.80 2.38
N CYS A 278 9.97 -23.97 2.29
CA CYS A 278 11.33 -24.45 1.98
C CYS A 278 11.39 -25.41 0.78
N SER A 279 10.94 -24.96 -0.39
CA SER A 279 11.61 -25.50 -1.58
C SER A 279 13.10 -25.22 -1.34
N HIS A 280 13.89 -26.27 -1.07
CA HIS A 280 15.15 -26.17 -0.30
C HIS A 280 16.11 -25.11 -0.87
N ASN A 281 15.99 -24.80 -2.16
CA ASN A 281 16.89 -23.91 -2.83
C ASN A 281 16.56 -22.42 -2.62
N GLU A 282 15.30 -22.00 -2.52
CA GLU A 282 14.96 -20.57 -2.49
C GLU A 282 15.42 -19.89 -1.20
N PHE A 283 15.09 -20.48 -0.04
CA PHE A 283 15.49 -19.95 1.27
C PHE A 283 17.02 -19.99 1.44
N ASN A 284 17.66 -21.09 1.07
CA ASN A 284 19.12 -21.22 1.15
C ASN A 284 19.83 -20.23 0.21
N THR A 285 19.26 -19.96 -0.97
CA THR A 285 19.79 -18.93 -1.88
C THR A 285 19.66 -17.54 -1.27
N LEU A 286 18.51 -17.22 -0.65
CA LEU A 286 18.31 -15.96 0.08
C LEU A 286 19.32 -15.79 1.23
N VAL A 287 19.50 -16.80 2.07
CA VAL A 287 20.46 -16.80 3.19
C VAL A 287 21.89 -16.60 2.69
N SER A 288 22.29 -17.33 1.64
CA SER A 288 23.62 -17.24 1.05
C SER A 288 23.91 -15.84 0.53
N GLU A 289 22.91 -15.20 -0.09
CA GLU A 289 23.04 -13.84 -0.60
C GLU A 289 23.17 -12.80 0.52
N LEU A 290 22.42 -12.97 1.61
CA LEU A 290 22.54 -12.12 2.79
C LEU A 290 23.91 -12.23 3.46
N LYS A 291 24.48 -13.45 3.52
CA LYS A 291 25.84 -13.68 4.04
C LYS A 291 26.88 -13.01 3.17
N ARG A 292 26.76 -13.15 1.84
CA ARG A 292 27.69 -12.58 0.85
C ARG A 292 27.70 -11.06 0.83
N ASN A 293 26.53 -10.41 0.95
CA ASN A 293 26.39 -8.96 0.79
C ASN A 293 26.69 -8.11 2.04
N GLY A 294 27.43 -8.64 3.01
CA GLY A 294 28.14 -7.80 3.99
C GLY A 294 27.49 -7.69 5.37
N GLY A 295 27.51 -8.79 6.12
CA GLY A 295 27.48 -8.71 7.59
C GLY A 295 26.49 -9.62 8.31
N CYS A 296 25.70 -10.44 7.61
CA CYS A 296 24.79 -11.42 8.21
C CYS A 296 25.52 -12.70 8.72
N GLY A 297 26.69 -12.56 9.34
CA GLY A 297 27.54 -13.72 9.73
C GLY A 297 26.93 -14.67 10.77
N LYS A 298 25.82 -14.29 11.40
CA LYS A 298 25.11 -15.10 12.41
C LYS A 298 23.76 -15.65 11.94
N VAL A 299 23.36 -15.46 10.68
CA VAL A 299 22.19 -16.18 10.15
C VAL A 299 22.61 -17.64 10.08
N GLY A 300 22.04 -18.50 10.92
CA GLY A 300 22.52 -19.87 11.13
C GLY A 300 22.83 -20.54 9.80
N ASP A 301 24.05 -21.06 9.64
CA ASP A 301 24.31 -22.02 8.58
C ASP A 301 23.31 -23.17 8.73
N HIS A 302 22.71 -23.57 7.62
CA HIS A 302 21.98 -24.82 7.56
C HIS A 302 22.96 -25.90 8.07
N PRO A 303 22.72 -26.57 9.21
CA PRO A 303 23.49 -27.76 9.52
C PRO A 303 23.24 -28.71 8.37
N GLY A 304 24.30 -29.08 7.62
CA GLY A 304 24.20 -29.93 6.44
C GLY A 304 23.23 -31.08 6.72
N SER A 305 22.31 -31.33 5.78
CA SER A 305 21.18 -32.26 5.92
C SER A 305 21.53 -33.44 6.84
N PRO A 306 20.96 -33.52 8.07
CA PRO A 306 21.24 -34.64 8.95
C PRO A 306 20.75 -35.91 8.29
N GLN A 307 21.67 -36.87 8.09
CA GLN A 307 21.31 -38.24 7.74
C GLN A 307 20.31 -38.76 8.78
N PRO A 308 19.19 -39.42 8.41
CA PRO A 308 18.08 -39.66 9.33
C PRO A 308 18.54 -40.44 10.56
N PRO A 309 18.51 -39.85 11.77
CA PRO A 309 18.79 -40.61 12.97
C PRO A 309 17.61 -41.55 13.26
N ALA A 310 17.93 -42.79 13.64
CA ALA A 310 16.95 -43.78 14.05
C ALA A 310 16.08 -43.24 15.18
N LYS A 311 14.76 -43.38 15.00
CA LYS A 311 13.68 -42.80 15.80
C LYS A 311 13.78 -43.20 17.28
N PRO A 312 14.07 -42.27 18.21
CA PRO A 312 13.90 -42.51 19.64
C PRO A 312 12.50 -42.06 20.07
N THR A 313 11.78 -42.94 20.74
CA THR A 313 10.48 -42.63 21.36
C THR A 313 10.73 -42.03 22.74
N ILE A 314 10.27 -40.79 22.98
CA ILE A 314 10.24 -40.16 24.31
C ILE A 314 8.80 -39.73 24.62
N PRO A 315 8.30 -39.93 25.86
CA PRO A 315 6.91 -39.66 26.22
C PRO A 315 6.65 -38.16 26.40
N VAL A 316 5.49 -37.71 25.92
CA VAL A 316 5.01 -36.33 26.10
C VAL A 316 4.27 -36.23 27.43
N PRO A 317 4.64 -35.32 28.34
CA PRO A 317 3.83 -35.04 29.52
C PRO A 317 2.59 -34.20 29.14
N PRO A 318 1.46 -34.35 29.87
CA PRO A 318 0.24 -33.64 29.56
C PRO A 318 0.39 -32.13 29.85
N ILE A 319 -0.06 -31.31 28.89
CA ILE A 319 -0.20 -29.86 29.03
C ILE A 319 -1.58 -29.60 29.67
N SER A 320 -1.61 -28.93 30.82
CA SER A 320 -2.86 -28.46 31.43
C SER A 320 -3.37 -27.20 30.72
N ILE A 321 -4.66 -27.21 30.32
CA ILE A 321 -5.38 -26.14 29.61
C ILE A 321 -6.13 -25.23 30.62
N GLU A 322 -5.62 -25.08 31.84
CA GLU A 322 -6.31 -24.29 32.89
C GLU A 322 -5.97 -22.78 32.87
N ALA A 323 -5.15 -22.31 31.92
CA ALA A 323 -4.64 -20.93 31.91
C ALA A 323 -5.06 -20.06 30.72
N LEU A 324 -6.13 -20.40 29.99
CA LEU A 324 -6.68 -19.53 28.95
C LEU A 324 -7.80 -18.66 29.54
N SER A 325 -7.46 -17.43 29.92
CA SER A 325 -8.48 -16.44 30.31
C SER A 325 -9.34 -16.07 29.11
N LEU A 326 -10.60 -15.69 29.37
CA LEU A 326 -11.58 -15.27 28.36
C LEU A 326 -11.06 -14.15 27.44
N GLU A 327 -10.14 -13.35 27.97
CA GLU A 327 -9.49 -12.23 27.29
C GLU A 327 -8.50 -12.69 26.21
N VAL A 328 -7.80 -13.81 26.43
CA VAL A 328 -6.89 -14.41 25.44
C VAL A 328 -7.68 -15.07 24.31
N ALA A 329 -8.78 -15.74 24.64
CA ALA A 329 -9.68 -16.35 23.66
C ALA A 329 -10.33 -15.28 22.74
N SER A 330 -10.76 -14.15 23.32
CA SER A 330 -11.29 -12.99 22.59
C SER A 330 -10.26 -12.39 21.61
N LYS A 331 -9.01 -12.20 22.06
CA LYS A 331 -7.92 -11.70 21.20
C LYS A 331 -7.60 -12.64 20.05
N TYR A 332 -7.55 -13.95 20.29
CA TYR A 332 -7.31 -14.94 19.24
C TYR A 332 -8.46 -15.01 18.23
N TRP A 333 -9.70 -14.80 18.66
CA TRP A 333 -10.86 -14.78 17.77
C TRP A 333 -10.87 -13.57 16.82
N ALA A 334 -10.45 -12.39 17.31
CA ALA A 334 -10.30 -11.21 16.46
C ALA A 334 -9.23 -11.42 15.35
N ILE A 335 -8.17 -12.18 15.65
CA ILE A 335 -7.12 -12.55 14.69
C ILE A 335 -7.63 -13.56 13.66
N LEU A 336 -8.44 -14.53 14.08
CA LEU A 336 -9.08 -15.52 13.19
C LEU A 336 -10.13 -14.88 12.26
N LEU A 337 -10.90 -13.89 12.73
CA LEU A 337 -11.88 -13.18 11.89
C LEU A 337 -11.24 -12.24 10.86
N ALA A 338 -10.04 -11.71 11.16
CA ALA A 338 -9.31 -10.82 10.26
C ALA A 338 -8.52 -11.56 9.16
N SER A 339 -8.33 -12.87 9.28
CA SER A 339 -7.52 -13.67 8.35
C SER A 339 -8.38 -14.34 7.28
N ARG A 340 -8.39 -13.79 6.06
CA ARG A 340 -8.83 -14.53 4.86
C ARG A 340 -7.68 -15.42 4.37
N VAL A 341 -7.53 -16.61 4.96
CA VAL A 341 -6.62 -17.64 4.43
C VAL A 341 -7.45 -18.79 3.87
N PRO A 342 -7.43 -19.06 2.56
CA PRO A 342 -7.97 -20.29 2.00
C PRO A 342 -7.15 -21.48 2.49
N GLY A 343 -7.80 -22.46 3.12
CA GLY A 343 -7.16 -23.74 3.52
C GLY A 343 -6.95 -23.96 5.02
N ALA A 344 -7.62 -23.23 5.92
CA ALA A 344 -7.51 -23.51 7.35
C ALA A 344 -8.11 -24.89 7.72
N THR A 345 -7.33 -25.71 8.42
CA THR A 345 -7.77 -26.98 9.01
C THR A 345 -8.81 -26.75 10.12
N PRO A 346 -9.87 -27.59 10.22
CA PRO A 346 -10.86 -27.45 11.27
C PRO A 346 -10.26 -27.70 12.65
N ILE A 347 -10.60 -26.85 13.61
CA ILE A 347 -10.29 -27.07 15.02
C ILE A 347 -11.22 -28.17 15.53
N THR A 348 -10.66 -29.28 15.99
CA THR A 348 -11.44 -30.39 16.56
C THR A 348 -11.39 -30.25 18.08
N ILE A 349 -12.54 -30.10 18.72
CA ILE A 349 -12.67 -30.07 20.19
C ILE A 349 -13.35 -31.37 20.62
N LEU A 350 -12.76 -32.13 21.54
CA LEU A 350 -13.42 -33.30 22.11
C LEU A 350 -14.62 -32.87 22.95
N ALA A 351 -15.80 -33.39 22.61
CA ALA A 351 -17.06 -33.06 23.28
C ALA A 351 -17.12 -33.49 24.76
N SER A 352 -16.24 -34.39 25.21
CA SER A 352 -16.17 -34.84 26.60
C SER A 352 -15.44 -33.87 27.53
N HIS A 353 -14.85 -32.78 27.01
CA HIS A 353 -14.14 -31.82 27.85
C HIS A 353 -15.14 -30.90 28.59
N PRO A 354 -15.03 -30.72 29.92
CA PRO A 354 -15.99 -29.92 30.71
C PRO A 354 -16.10 -28.47 30.21
N SER A 355 -15.00 -27.92 29.69
CA SER A 355 -14.94 -26.56 29.10
C SER A 355 -15.58 -26.43 27.72
N ALA A 356 -15.93 -27.54 27.04
CA ALA A 356 -16.53 -27.48 25.69
C ALA A 356 -17.90 -26.78 25.72
N SER A 357 -18.71 -27.03 26.76
CA SER A 357 -20.01 -26.36 26.93
C SER A 357 -19.89 -24.85 27.10
N THR A 358 -18.90 -24.40 27.89
CA THR A 358 -18.59 -22.98 28.12
C THR A 358 -18.12 -22.30 26.84
N LEU A 359 -17.26 -22.99 26.07
CA LEU A 359 -16.76 -22.49 24.79
C LEU A 359 -17.89 -22.35 23.75
N ILE A 360 -18.76 -23.36 23.65
CA ILE A 360 -19.92 -23.36 22.74
C ILE A 360 -20.89 -22.20 23.09
N LYS A 361 -21.15 -21.99 24.39
CA LYS A 361 -22.01 -20.89 24.86
C LYS A 361 -21.40 -19.52 24.55
N ALA A 362 -20.09 -19.35 24.79
CA ALA A 362 -19.39 -18.12 24.43
C ALA A 362 -19.44 -17.85 22.91
N PHE A 363 -19.30 -18.89 22.08
CA PHE A 363 -19.42 -18.77 20.62
C PHE A 363 -20.85 -18.43 20.15
N SER A 364 -21.90 -18.94 20.79
CA SER A 364 -23.27 -18.57 20.44
C SER A 364 -23.57 -17.10 20.77
N GLU A 365 -23.08 -16.62 21.91
CA GLU A 365 -23.28 -15.22 22.35
C GLU A 365 -22.54 -14.22 21.45
N LEU A 366 -21.32 -14.54 21.01
CA LEU A 366 -20.51 -13.67 20.13
C LEU A 366 -20.99 -13.62 18.67
N SER A 367 -21.64 -14.66 18.18
CA SER A 367 -22.07 -14.76 16.78
C SER A 367 -23.52 -14.34 16.53
N GLY A 368 -24.33 -14.18 17.59
CA GLY A 368 -25.77 -13.91 17.49
C GLY A 368 -26.58 -15.07 16.88
N LEU A 369 -25.97 -16.25 16.75
CA LEU A 369 -26.63 -17.45 16.24
C LEU A 369 -27.33 -18.20 17.38
N SER A 370 -28.54 -18.73 17.13
CA SER A 370 -29.20 -19.60 18.11
C SER A 370 -28.42 -20.90 18.29
N THR A 371 -28.41 -21.44 19.52
CA THR A 371 -27.67 -22.65 19.89
C THR A 371 -28.00 -23.86 18.99
N GLN A 372 -29.22 -23.89 18.42
CA GLN A 372 -29.67 -24.95 17.52
C GLN A 372 -29.06 -24.87 16.10
N ALA A 373 -28.62 -23.69 15.65
CA ALA A 373 -28.02 -23.51 14.32
C ALA A 373 -26.56 -24.03 14.24
N ILE A 374 -25.94 -24.31 15.38
CA ILE A 374 -24.53 -24.72 15.50
C ILE A 374 -24.40 -26.26 15.54
N THR A 375 -25.50 -27.00 15.78
CA THR A 375 -25.49 -28.46 15.91
C THR A 375 -25.96 -29.17 14.63
N GLY A 376 -25.02 -29.54 13.77
CA GLY A 376 -25.17 -30.60 12.78
C GLY A 376 -24.19 -31.73 13.09
N ILE A 377 -24.66 -32.83 13.71
CA ILE A 377 -23.84 -33.99 14.07
C ILE A 377 -24.05 -35.05 12.99
N SER A 378 -22.97 -35.48 12.32
CA SER A 378 -22.99 -36.72 11.55
C SER A 378 -22.23 -37.79 12.33
N ILE A 379 -22.89 -38.93 12.56
CA ILE A 379 -22.34 -40.08 13.27
C ILE A 379 -22.00 -41.13 12.21
N ALA A 380 -20.72 -41.41 12.00
CA ALA A 380 -20.27 -42.58 11.25
C ALA A 380 -19.76 -43.61 12.26
N SER A 381 -20.48 -44.72 12.40
CA SER A 381 -20.10 -45.81 13.29
C SER A 381 -19.24 -46.82 12.55
N VAL A 382 -17.95 -46.90 12.90
CA VAL A 382 -17.13 -48.09 12.70
C VAL A 382 -16.48 -48.43 14.05
N GLY A 383 -17.02 -49.44 14.72
CA GLY A 383 -16.40 -50.19 15.82
C GLY A 383 -15.87 -49.40 17.03
N GLY A 384 -16.71 -49.27 18.07
CA GLY A 384 -16.30 -49.16 19.49
C GLY A 384 -15.47 -47.93 19.90
N ILE A 385 -16.04 -47.12 20.81
CA ILE A 385 -15.56 -45.81 21.31
C ILE A 385 -16.02 -44.64 20.43
N GLY A 386 -17.14 -44.02 20.83
CA GLY A 386 -17.74 -42.88 20.13
C GLY A 386 -16.93 -41.60 20.30
N LEU A 387 -16.17 -41.22 19.26
CA LEU A 387 -15.61 -39.89 19.09
C LEU A 387 -16.60 -39.04 18.28
N GLY A 388 -17.28 -38.11 18.94
CA GLY A 388 -18.09 -37.09 18.25
C GLY A 388 -17.20 -35.95 17.78
N ALA A 389 -17.07 -35.77 16.46
CA ALA A 389 -16.45 -34.59 15.87
C ALA A 389 -17.55 -33.58 15.49
N LEU A 390 -17.43 -32.34 15.98
CA LEU A 390 -18.30 -31.24 15.57
C LEU A 390 -17.67 -30.54 14.37
N THR A 391 -18.25 -30.70 13.17
CA THR A 391 -17.81 -29.98 11.96
C THR A 391 -18.77 -28.85 11.65
N VAL A 392 -18.30 -27.60 11.70
CA VAL A 392 -19.09 -26.43 11.27
C VAL A 392 -18.81 -26.18 9.79
N TRP A 393 -19.78 -26.47 8.92
CA TRP A 393 -19.66 -26.27 7.47
C TRP A 393 -20.47 -25.03 7.04
N LYS A 394 -19.84 -24.09 6.32
CA LYS A 394 -20.59 -23.02 5.63
C LYS A 394 -21.05 -23.54 4.27
N GLY A 395 -22.24 -24.14 4.25
CA GLY A 395 -22.91 -24.56 3.01
C GLY A 395 -23.72 -23.42 2.33
N PRO A 396 -24.15 -23.60 1.06
CA PRO A 396 -24.69 -22.56 0.18
C PRO A 396 -26.04 -21.92 0.58
N ALA A 397 -26.68 -22.37 1.67
CA ALA A 397 -28.02 -21.95 2.05
C ALA A 397 -28.17 -20.45 2.37
N LEU A 398 -27.05 -19.76 2.68
CA LEU A 398 -27.04 -18.31 2.92
C LEU A 398 -27.06 -17.48 1.62
N ILE A 399 -26.64 -18.04 0.48
CA ILE A 399 -26.69 -17.34 -0.82
C ILE A 399 -28.11 -17.37 -1.38
N ALA A 400 -28.87 -18.45 -1.17
CA ALA A 400 -30.26 -18.54 -1.59
C ALA A 400 -31.18 -17.53 -0.88
N ARG A 401 -30.88 -17.18 0.39
CA ARG A 401 -31.64 -16.15 1.13
C ARG A 401 -31.27 -14.71 0.77
N LEU A 402 -30.12 -14.48 0.13
CA LEU A 402 -29.72 -13.17 -0.37
C LEU A 402 -30.27 -12.88 -1.78
N ILE A 403 -30.44 -13.93 -2.60
CA ILE A 403 -31.02 -13.82 -3.94
C ILE A 403 -32.55 -13.69 -3.91
N ALA A 404 -33.24 -14.20 -2.88
CA ALA A 404 -34.69 -14.03 -2.74
C ALA A 404 -35.13 -12.65 -2.16
N ARG A 405 -34.19 -11.72 -1.95
CA ARG A 405 -34.45 -10.35 -1.48
C ARG A 405 -33.73 -9.26 -2.31
N LEU A 406 -33.18 -9.64 -3.45
CA LEU A 406 -32.92 -8.74 -4.58
C LEU A 406 -33.97 -9.07 -5.66
#